data_AF-A0A0V8ECQ3-F1
#
_entry.id   AF-A0A0V8ECQ3-F1
#
_cell.length_a   1.000
_cell.length_b   1.000
_cell.length_c   1.000
_cell.angle_alpha   90.00
_cell.angle_beta   90.00
_cell.angle_gamma   90.00
#
_symmetry.space_group_name_H-M   'P 1'
#
loop_
_entity.id
_entity.type
_entity.pdbx_description
1 polymer ?
#
loop_
_entity_poly.entity_id
_entity_poly.type
_entity_poly.pdbx_seq_one_letter_code
_entity_poly.pdbx_strand_id
1 'polypeptide(L)'
;MTFNYYNDQDGDLVIIDKEVLPSVMTVQIEFELYDLNNVAIANVNLNVYKKRKQIERNTLCQTGKDGFKPLFWAMNKVKEFEEYAKTELYNPLPCYIQVYWADNRRARLYKRYLPRYGFELKNFGQGTMLYKKIETANQI
;
A
#
# COMPACT_ATOMS: atom_id res chain seq x y z
N MET A 1 8.97 0.41 -15.61
CA MET A 1 9.27 0.24 -14.18
C MET A 1 8.75 -1.13 -13.79
N THR A 2 9.50 -1.96 -13.06
CA THR A 2 9.16 -3.38 -12.91
C THR A 2 8.92 -3.70 -11.44
N PHE A 3 7.65 -3.76 -11.04
CA PHE A 3 7.27 -4.40 -9.78
C PHE A 3 7.37 -5.92 -9.92
N ASN A 4 7.64 -6.60 -8.81
CA ASN A 4 7.42 -8.05 -8.74
C ASN A 4 5.97 -8.30 -8.32
N TYR A 5 5.44 -9.48 -8.63
CA TYR A 5 4.11 -9.87 -8.20
C TYR A 5 4.02 -11.37 -7.91
N TYR A 6 3.04 -11.75 -7.10
CA TYR A 6 2.68 -13.13 -6.78
C TYR A 6 1.19 -13.19 -6.41
N ASN A 7 0.57 -14.37 -6.46
CA ASN A 7 -0.74 -14.57 -5.85
C ASN A 7 -0.55 -15.10 -4.44
N ASP A 8 -1.30 -14.56 -3.48
CA ASP A 8 -1.25 -15.02 -2.10
C ASP A 8 -2.02 -16.34 -1.89
N GLN A 9 -2.29 -16.70 -0.63
CA GLN A 9 -2.96 -17.96 -0.30
C GLN A 9 -4.46 -17.95 -0.67
N ASP A 10 -5.07 -16.78 -0.71
CA ASP A 10 -6.48 -16.58 -1.06
C ASP A 10 -6.66 -16.38 -2.58
N GLY A 11 -5.55 -16.25 -3.31
CA GLY A 11 -5.51 -16.10 -4.76
C GLY A 11 -5.46 -14.64 -5.21
N ASP A 12 -5.34 -13.70 -4.27
CA ASP A 12 -5.30 -12.28 -4.52
C ASP A 12 -3.94 -11.87 -5.08
N LEU A 13 -3.96 -10.97 -6.07
CA LEU A 13 -2.74 -10.50 -6.72
C LEU A 13 -2.02 -9.51 -5.80
N VAL A 14 -0.80 -9.84 -5.40
CA VAL A 14 0.06 -9.00 -4.58
C VAL A 14 1.21 -8.46 -5.41
N ILE A 15 1.29 -7.14 -5.51
CA ILE A 15 2.38 -6.42 -6.17
C ILE A 15 3.34 -5.90 -5.10
N ILE A 16 4.63 -6.15 -5.26
CA ILE A 16 5.62 -5.96 -4.20
C ILE A 16 6.89 -5.27 -4.69
N ASP A 17 7.41 -4.38 -3.84
CA ASP A 17 8.76 -3.85 -3.95
C ASP A 17 9.44 -3.77 -2.57
N LYS A 18 10.77 -3.72 -2.55
CA LYS A 18 11.58 -3.62 -1.34
C LYS A 18 12.92 -2.93 -1.57
N GLU A 19 13.42 -2.28 -0.53
CA GLU A 19 14.75 -1.66 -0.52
C GLU A 19 15.48 -1.97 0.80
N VAL A 20 16.81 -2.11 0.72
CA VAL A 20 17.68 -2.17 1.91
C VAL A 20 18.06 -0.74 2.31
N LEU A 21 17.64 -0.34 3.50
CA LEU A 21 17.91 0.96 4.09
C LEU A 21 19.33 1.06 4.68
N PRO A 22 19.86 2.27 4.93
CA PRO A 22 21.19 2.47 5.51
C PRO A 22 21.43 1.76 6.85
N SER A 23 20.39 1.56 7.67
CA SER A 23 20.51 0.80 8.92
C SER A 23 20.59 -0.73 8.73
N VAL A 24 20.63 -1.20 7.48
CA VAL A 24 20.60 -2.63 7.09
C VAL A 24 19.24 -3.28 7.41
N MET A 25 18.20 -2.46 7.62
CA MET A 25 16.81 -2.91 7.63
C MET A 25 16.27 -2.92 6.21
N THR A 26 15.33 -3.81 5.93
CA THR A 26 14.56 -3.83 4.68
C THR A 26 13.26 -3.10 4.89
N VAL A 27 12.93 -2.17 3.99
CA VAL A 27 11.57 -1.66 3.79
C VAL A 27 10.94 -2.45 2.65
N GLN A 28 9.69 -2.85 2.82
CA GLN A 28 8.91 -3.58 1.83
C GLN A 28 7.52 -2.97 1.75
N ILE A 29 7.01 -2.76 0.55
CA ILE A 29 5.63 -2.34 0.31
C ILE A 29 4.95 -3.38 -0.55
N GLU A 30 3.74 -3.74 -0.16
CA GLU A 30 2.85 -4.61 -0.91
C GLU A 30 1.56 -3.86 -1.23
N PHE A 31 1.07 -4.06 -2.44
CA PHE A 31 -0.23 -3.66 -2.92
C PHE A 31 -1.03 -4.93 -3.19
N GLU A 32 -1.85 -5.30 -2.23
CA GLU A 32 -2.72 -6.48 -2.27
C GLU A 32 -4.03 -6.10 -2.95
N LEU A 33 -4.32 -6.74 -4.08
CA LEU A 33 -5.46 -6.42 -4.94
C LEU A 33 -6.62 -7.37 -4.68
N TYR A 34 -7.75 -6.82 -4.27
CA TYR A 34 -9.00 -7.55 -4.08
C TYR A 34 -10.22 -6.67 -4.37
N ASP A 35 -11.36 -7.31 -4.64
CA ASP A 35 -12.62 -6.61 -4.80
C ASP A 35 -13.36 -6.52 -3.46
N LEU A 36 -13.85 -5.32 -3.13
CA LEU A 36 -14.64 -5.05 -1.93
C LEU A 36 -15.98 -4.43 -2.32
N ASN A 37 -17.04 -5.23 -2.24
CA ASN A 37 -18.38 -4.86 -2.67
C ASN A 37 -18.42 -4.45 -4.16
N ASN A 38 -18.38 -3.14 -4.44
CA ASN A 38 -18.50 -2.56 -5.78
C ASN A 38 -17.27 -1.69 -6.15
N VAL A 39 -16.16 -1.89 -5.46
CA VAL A 39 -14.88 -1.21 -5.73
C VAL A 39 -13.75 -2.22 -5.71
N ALA A 40 -12.71 -1.98 -6.49
CA ALA A 40 -11.46 -2.72 -6.40
C ALA A 40 -10.48 -1.97 -5.51
N ILE A 41 -9.79 -2.69 -4.64
CA ILE A 41 -8.89 -2.14 -3.62
C ILE A 41 -7.47 -2.64 -3.88
N ALA A 42 -6.52 -1.71 -3.91
CA ALA A 42 -5.09 -1.96 -3.73
C ALA A 42 -4.72 -1.60 -2.28
N ASN A 43 -4.73 -2.58 -1.40
CA ASN A 43 -4.43 -2.39 0.01
C ASN A 43 -2.92 -2.28 0.24
N VAL A 44 -2.49 -1.19 0.89
CA VAL A 44 -1.07 -0.91 1.13
C VAL A 44 -0.61 -1.54 2.44
N ASN A 45 0.24 -2.57 2.33
CA ASN A 45 0.96 -3.15 3.45
C ASN A 45 2.44 -2.71 3.38
N LEU A 46 2.82 -1.73 4.20
CA LEU A 46 4.23 -1.34 4.38
C LEU A 46 4.84 -2.20 5.48
N ASN A 47 6.10 -2.59 5.40
CA ASN A 47 6.79 -3.35 6.45
C ASN A 47 8.24 -2.90 6.56
N VAL A 48 8.78 -2.84 7.77
CA VAL A 48 10.20 -2.53 8.03
C VAL A 48 10.77 -3.57 8.99
N TYR A 49 11.77 -4.32 8.54
CA TYR A 49 12.27 -5.48 9.28
C TYR A 49 13.78 -5.69 9.07
N LYS A 50 14.42 -6.45 9.96
CA LYS A 50 15.83 -6.86 9.79
C LYS A 50 15.95 -8.31 9.33
N LYS A 51 15.03 -9.18 9.73
CA LYS A 51 14.99 -10.60 9.33
C LYS A 51 13.59 -10.93 8.80
N ARG A 52 13.48 -11.69 7.70
CA ARG A 52 12.19 -12.07 7.08
C ARG A 52 11.18 -12.69 8.06
N LYS A 53 11.59 -13.54 9.00
CA LYS A 53 10.65 -14.09 10.00
C LYS A 53 9.91 -13.04 10.86
N GLN A 54 10.35 -11.78 10.84
CA GLN A 54 9.69 -10.69 11.55
C GLN A 54 8.46 -10.15 10.79
N ILE A 55 8.22 -10.57 9.54
CA ILE A 55 7.03 -10.19 8.75
C ILE A 55 5.87 -11.20 8.87
N GLU A 56 6.00 -12.27 9.66
CA GLU A 56 4.98 -13.34 9.81
C GLU A 56 3.59 -12.88 10.30
N ARG A 57 3.39 -11.59 10.57
CA ARG A 57 2.07 -11.03 10.92
C ARG A 57 1.58 -9.90 10.03
N ASN A 58 2.30 -9.49 8.97
CA ASN A 58 1.98 -8.40 8.03
C ASN A 58 1.46 -7.07 8.62
N THR A 59 1.42 -6.95 9.94
CA THR A 59 1.06 -5.76 10.68
C THR A 59 2.32 -4.96 10.89
N LEU A 60 2.38 -3.81 10.22
CA LEU A 60 3.23 -2.68 10.55
C LEU A 60 3.43 -2.56 12.06
N CYS A 61 4.57 -2.98 12.62
CA CYS A 61 4.84 -2.78 14.04
C CYS A 61 5.80 -1.60 14.30
N GLN A 62 6.70 -1.24 13.38
CA GLN A 62 7.80 -0.29 13.70
C GLN A 62 8.25 0.57 12.50
N THR A 63 8.78 1.77 12.76
CA THR A 63 9.43 2.67 11.78
C THR A 63 10.92 2.34 11.56
N GLY A 64 11.43 1.28 12.18
CA GLY A 64 12.84 0.90 12.13
C GLY A 64 13.78 1.96 12.71
N LYS A 65 15.08 1.82 12.40
CA LYS A 65 16.15 2.74 12.86
C LYS A 65 16.35 3.95 11.94
N ASP A 66 15.77 3.95 10.73
CA ASP A 66 15.95 5.00 9.72
C ASP A 66 14.91 6.14 9.80
N GLY A 67 14.11 6.17 10.87
CA GLY A 67 13.16 7.25 11.14
C GLY A 67 12.06 7.34 10.07
N PHE A 68 11.98 8.48 9.37
CA PHE A 68 10.97 8.75 8.34
C PHE A 68 11.35 8.27 6.93
N LYS A 69 12.60 7.83 6.69
CA LYS A 69 13.02 7.35 5.37
C LYS A 69 12.10 6.25 4.79
N PRO A 70 11.68 5.23 5.56
CA PRO A 70 10.77 4.20 5.04
C PRO A 70 9.43 4.78 4.58
N LEU A 71 8.93 5.82 5.26
CA LEU A 71 7.68 6.47 4.89
C LEU A 71 7.83 7.27 3.60
N PHE A 72 8.91 8.05 3.45
CA PHE A 72 9.16 8.79 2.21
C PHE A 72 9.33 7.85 1.02
N TRP A 73 10.05 6.75 1.21
CA TRP A 73 10.18 5.71 0.22
C TRP A 73 8.82 5.12 -0.17
N ALA A 74 8.01 4.73 0.82
CA ALA A 74 6.66 4.20 0.58
C ALA A 74 5.77 5.18 -0.20
N MET A 75 5.83 6.48 0.13
CA MET A 75 5.08 7.51 -0.58
C MET A 75 5.50 7.65 -2.05
N ASN A 76 6.79 7.50 -2.36
CA ASN A 76 7.25 7.47 -3.75
C ASN A 76 6.75 6.19 -4.45
N LYS A 77 6.80 5.04 -3.78
CA LYS A 77 6.29 3.78 -4.33
C LYS A 77 4.80 3.78 -4.59
N VAL A 78 3.99 4.46 -3.77
CA VAL A 78 2.56 4.69 -4.06
C VAL A 78 2.39 5.44 -5.38
N LYS A 79 3.17 6.49 -5.64
CA LYS A 79 3.11 7.23 -6.92
C LYS A 79 3.57 6.39 -8.11
N GLU A 80 4.63 5.61 -7.93
CA GLU A 80 5.11 4.67 -8.95
C GLU A 80 4.05 3.60 -9.27
N PHE A 81 3.35 3.11 -8.25
CA PHE A 81 2.24 2.18 -8.40
C PHE A 81 1.04 2.81 -9.12
N GLU A 82 0.73 4.08 -8.88
CA GLU A 82 -0.34 4.78 -9.62
C GLU A 82 -0.06 4.80 -11.14
N GLU A 83 1.18 5.04 -11.54
CA GLU A 83 1.57 5.00 -12.96
C GLU A 83 1.57 3.57 -13.52
N TYR A 84 2.01 2.59 -12.73
CA TYR A 84 1.93 1.18 -13.08
C TYR A 84 0.47 0.72 -13.30
N ALA A 85 -0.45 1.13 -12.42
CA ALA A 85 -1.85 0.73 -12.48
C ALA A 85 -2.51 1.17 -13.80
N LYS A 86 -2.18 2.38 -14.28
CA LYS A 86 -2.68 2.93 -15.55
C LYS A 86 -2.30 2.10 -16.77
N THR A 87 -1.19 1.36 -16.73
CA THR A 87 -0.69 0.61 -17.90
C THR A 87 -0.87 -0.89 -17.76
N GLU A 88 -0.77 -1.44 -16.54
CA GLU A 88 -0.68 -2.87 -16.33
C GLU A 88 -1.90 -3.49 -15.64
N LEU A 89 -2.72 -2.71 -14.93
CA LEU A 89 -3.87 -3.24 -14.20
C LEU A 89 -5.16 -2.98 -14.95
N TYR A 90 -5.99 -4.00 -15.11
CA TYR A 90 -7.36 -3.86 -15.60
C TYR A 90 -8.33 -4.33 -14.52
N ASN A 91 -9.34 -3.50 -14.21
CA ASN A 91 -10.46 -3.91 -13.38
C ASN A 91 -11.73 -3.14 -13.82
N PRO A 92 -12.87 -3.83 -14.00
CA PRO A 92 -14.13 -3.18 -14.40
C PRO A 92 -14.71 -2.27 -13.31
N LEU A 93 -14.32 -2.44 -12.05
CA LEU A 93 -14.77 -1.63 -10.92
C LEU A 93 -13.91 -0.38 -10.76
N PRO A 94 -14.43 0.67 -10.11
CA PRO A 94 -13.61 1.79 -9.67
C PRO A 94 -12.50 1.33 -8.70
N CYS A 95 -11.25 1.61 -9.04
CA CYS A 95 -10.08 1.22 -8.27
C CYS A 95 -9.64 2.29 -7.27
N TYR A 96 -9.25 1.85 -6.07
CA TYR A 96 -8.72 2.70 -5.02
C TYR A 96 -7.47 2.10 -4.38
N ILE A 97 -6.49 2.95 -4.08
CA ILE A 97 -5.44 2.61 -3.12
C ILE A 97 -6.01 2.84 -1.72
N GLN A 98 -5.92 1.82 -0.87
CA GLN A 98 -6.35 1.87 0.53
C GLN A 98 -5.13 1.90 1.45
N VAL A 99 -5.14 2.81 2.43
CA VAL A 99 -4.17 2.82 3.53
C VAL A 99 -4.92 2.66 4.85
N TYR A 100 -4.74 1.49 5.46
CA TYR A 100 -5.19 1.17 6.81
C TYR A 100 -4.13 1.52 7.86
N TRP A 101 -4.53 1.59 9.13
CA TRP A 101 -3.62 1.74 10.27
C TRP A 101 -4.08 0.85 11.44
N ALA A 102 -3.14 0.13 12.04
CA ALA A 102 -3.41 -0.67 13.23
C ALA A 102 -3.33 0.16 14.54
N ASP A 103 -2.65 1.30 14.52
CA ASP A 103 -2.40 2.11 15.72
C ASP A 103 -2.70 3.60 15.55
N ASN A 104 -3.02 4.26 16.67
CA ASN A 104 -3.42 5.66 16.70
C ASN A 104 -2.31 6.65 16.28
N ARG A 105 -1.04 6.28 16.45
CA ARG A 105 0.08 7.15 16.04
C ARG A 105 0.14 7.22 14.51
N ARG A 106 0.04 6.08 13.83
CA ARG A 106 -0.04 6.03 12.36
C ARG A 106 -1.32 6.64 11.84
N ALA A 107 -2.45 6.38 12.49
CA ALA A 107 -3.72 7.03 12.17
C ALA A 107 -3.56 8.56 12.08
N ARG A 108 -2.96 9.17 13.10
CA ARG A 108 -2.72 10.62 13.14
C ARG A 108 -1.79 11.09 12.04
N LEU A 109 -0.71 10.35 11.78
CA LEU A 109 0.25 10.70 10.74
C LEU A 109 -0.40 10.64 9.36
N TYR A 110 -1.03 9.52 9.01
CA TYR A 110 -1.63 9.32 7.70
C TYR A 110 -2.77 10.30 7.45
N LYS A 111 -3.66 10.51 8.42
CA LYS A 111 -4.74 11.50 8.32
C LYS A 111 -4.24 12.93 8.17
N ARG A 112 -3.03 13.25 8.65
CA ARG A 112 -2.44 14.59 8.52
C ARG A 112 -1.77 14.81 7.17
N TYR A 113 -1.10 13.80 6.63
CA TYR A 113 -0.21 13.96 5.47
C TYR A 113 -0.81 13.42 4.16
N LEU A 114 -1.47 12.26 4.18
CA LEU A 114 -1.98 11.64 2.94
C LEU A 114 -3.07 12.45 2.23
N PRO A 115 -3.92 13.25 2.89
CA PRO A 115 -4.85 14.12 2.17
C PRO A 115 -4.17 15.11 1.21
N ARG A 116 -2.93 15.51 1.49
CA ARG A 116 -2.14 16.36 0.57
C ARG A 116 -1.73 15.64 -0.72
N TYR A 117 -1.89 14.32 -0.77
CA TYR A 117 -1.59 13.46 -1.91
C TYR A 117 -2.85 12.90 -2.58
N GLY A 118 -4.04 13.41 -2.22
CA GLY A 118 -5.32 13.00 -2.81
C GLY A 118 -6.02 11.85 -2.10
N PHE A 119 -5.59 11.47 -0.89
CA PHE A 119 -6.31 10.49 -0.09
C PHE A 119 -7.45 11.13 0.71
N GLU A 120 -8.60 10.45 0.75
CA GLU A 120 -9.80 10.89 1.45
C GLU A 120 -10.23 9.84 2.47
N LEU A 121 -10.82 10.27 3.58
CA LEU A 121 -11.43 9.33 4.52
C LEU A 121 -12.75 8.82 3.92
N LYS A 122 -12.82 7.51 3.67
CA LYS A 122 -14.04 6.82 3.18
C LYS A 122 -14.28 5.55 3.98
N ASN A 123 -15.46 4.97 3.81
CA ASN A 123 -15.82 3.68 4.38
C ASN A 123 -16.60 2.89 3.33
N PHE A 124 -16.04 1.76 2.90
CA PHE A 124 -16.67 0.85 1.94
C PHE A 124 -17.23 -0.42 2.62
N GLY A 125 -17.49 -0.39 3.93
CA GLY A 125 -18.08 -1.48 4.70
C GLY A 125 -17.14 -2.14 5.71
N GLN A 126 -15.85 -1.81 5.68
CA GLN A 126 -14.83 -2.37 6.59
C GLN A 126 -14.29 -1.35 7.61
N GLY A 127 -14.99 -0.22 7.77
CA GLY A 127 -14.60 0.87 8.64
C GLY A 127 -13.94 2.02 7.89
N THR A 128 -13.63 3.09 8.63
CA THR A 128 -13.08 4.31 8.01
C THR A 128 -11.58 4.18 7.78
N MET A 129 -11.17 4.24 6.52
CA MET A 129 -9.78 4.21 6.08
C MET A 129 -9.49 5.35 5.10
N LEU A 130 -8.23 5.52 4.71
CA LEU A 130 -7.83 6.50 3.70
C LEU A 130 -7.80 5.85 2.33
N TYR A 131 -8.50 6.45 1.37
CA TYR A 131 -8.61 5.95 0.01
C TYR A 131 -8.21 7.02 -0.98
N LYS A 132 -7.51 6.61 -2.03
CA LYS A 132 -7.25 7.46 -3.21
C LYS A 132 -7.73 6.72 -4.44
N LYS A 133 -8.62 7.35 -5.22
CA LYS A 133 -9.05 6.78 -6.51
C LYS A 133 -7.86 6.77 -7.46
N ILE A 134 -7.70 5.67 -8.19
CA ILE A 134 -6.67 5.54 -9.23
C ILE A 134 -7.32 5.17 -10.56
N GLU A 135 -6.61 5.48 -11.63
CA GLU A 135 -6.94 5.05 -12.98
C GLU A 135 -6.23 3.72 -13.25
N THR A 136 -6.92 2.83 -13.96
CA THR A 136 -6.40 1.54 -14.42
C THR A 136 -6.40 1.49 -15.94
N ALA A 137 -5.62 0.59 -16.52
CA ALA A 137 -5.58 0.35 -17.96
C ALA A 137 -7.00 0.17 -18.51
N ASN A 138 -7.34 1.07 -19.43
CA ASN A 138 -8.56 1.15 -20.24
C ASN A 138 -9.79 0.36 -19.76
N GLN A 139 -10.61 1.03 -18.96
CA GLN A 139 -12.07 0.97 -19.07
C GLN A 139 -12.47 1.62 -20.41
N ILE A 140 -12.42 0.88 -21.53
CA ILE A 140 -13.11 1.26 -22.78
C ILE A 140 -14.48 0.60 -22.78
#